data_AF-A0A7V4A4Q7-F1
#
_entry.id   AF-A0A7V4A4Q7-F1
#
_cell.length_a   1.000
_cell.length_b   1.000
_cell.length_c   1.000
_cell.angle_alpha   90.00
_cell.angle_beta   90.00
_cell.angle_gamma   90.00
#
_symmetry.space_group_name_H-M   'P 1'
#
loop_
_entity.id
_entity.type
_entity.pdbx_description
1 polymer ?
#
loop_
_entity_poly.entity_id
_entity_poly.type
_entity_poly.pdbx_seq_one_letter_code
_entity_poly.pdbx_strand_id
1 'polypeptide(L)'
;MTIVKLGLGGLLFFLALTFSYQNDFPVTIRYWGITDGVEVPFYVAVVVAFFGGIVVGGISGLISNFLLKRELKRWKKQVEQL
;
A
#
# COMPACT_ATOMS: atom_id res chain seq x y z
N MET A 1 13.50 -23.39 -6.96
CA MET A 1 12.71 -22.26 -6.39
C MET A 1 12.98 -20.92 -7.08
N THR A 2 14.23 -20.54 -7.37
CA THR A 2 14.54 -19.24 -8.02
C THR A 2 13.92 -19.07 -9.40
N ILE A 3 13.95 -20.12 -10.23
CA ILE A 3 13.34 -20.09 -11.58
C ILE A 3 11.82 -19.89 -11.49
N VAL A 4 11.15 -20.56 -10.55
CA VAL A 4 9.71 -20.39 -10.30
C VAL A 4 9.38 -18.97 -9.86
N LYS A 5 10.18 -18.39 -8.94
CA LYS A 5 10.02 -17.00 -8.51
C LYS A 5 10.22 -16.01 -9.66
N LEU A 6 11.22 -16.24 -10.51
CA LEU A 6 11.47 -15.43 -11.71
C LEU A 6 10.32 -15.55 -12.72
N GLY A 7 9.82 -16.76 -12.96
CA GLY A 7 8.68 -17.00 -13.84
C GLY A 7 7.40 -16.30 -13.33
N LEU A 8 7.09 -16.43 -12.05
CA LEU A 8 5.97 -15.72 -11.41
C LEU A 8 6.15 -14.21 -11.46
N GLY A 9 7.35 -13.71 -11.18
CA GLY A 9 7.66 -12.28 -11.26
C GLY A 9 7.47 -11.73 -12.67
N GLY A 10 7.97 -12.44 -13.68
CA GLY A 10 7.76 -12.10 -15.08
C GLY A 10 6.29 -12.11 -15.48
N LEU A 11 5.54 -13.14 -15.09
CA LEU A 11 4.09 -13.23 -15.37
C LEU A 11 3.32 -12.06 -14.77
N LEU A 12 3.57 -11.73 -13.50
CA LEU A 12 2.95 -10.60 -12.82
C LEU A 12 3.32 -9.27 -13.48
N PHE A 13 4.57 -9.11 -13.91
CA PHE A 13 5.01 -7.93 -14.64
C PHE A 13 4.28 -7.76 -15.97
N PHE A 14 4.19 -8.83 -16.78
CA PHE A 14 3.43 -8.79 -18.03
C PHE A 14 1.96 -8.48 -17.79
N LEU A 15 1.34 -9.08 -16.76
CA LEU A 15 -0.05 -8.81 -16.42
C LEU A 15 -0.25 -7.34 -16.02
N ALA A 16 0.65 -6.77 -15.21
CA ALA A 16 0.61 -5.35 -14.86
C ALA A 16 0.77 -4.44 -16.09
N LEU A 17 1.64 -4.82 -17.04
CA LEU A 17 1.85 -4.06 -18.26
C LEU A 17 0.62 -4.12 -19.19
N THR A 18 0.05 -5.31 -19.39
CA THR A 18 -1.20 -5.47 -20.15
C THR A 18 -2.36 -4.73 -19.50
N PHE A 19 -2.47 -4.80 -18.17
CA PHE A 19 -3.45 -4.04 -17.41
C PHE A 19 -3.29 -2.54 -17.66
N SER A 20 -2.06 -2.00 -17.53
CA SER A 20 -1.78 -0.58 -17.77
C SER A 20 -2.15 -0.16 -19.19
N TYR A 21 -1.77 -0.96 -20.19
CA TYR A 21 -2.07 -0.66 -21.60
C TYR A 21 -3.57 -0.68 -21.91
N GLN A 22 -4.30 -1.68 -21.43
CA GLN A 22 -5.75 -1.78 -21.66
C GLN A 22 -6.56 -0.71 -20.91
N ASN A 23 -5.96 -0.12 -19.87
CA ASN A 23 -6.59 0.86 -18.99
C ASN A 23 -5.96 2.25 -19.13
N ASP A 24 -5.39 2.56 -20.30
CA ASP A 24 -4.83 3.87 -20.64
C ASP A 24 -5.91 4.82 -21.19
N PHE A 25 -7.08 4.83 -20.54
CA PHE A 25 -8.14 5.81 -20.81
C PHE A 25 -8.15 6.88 -19.72
N PRO A 26 -8.45 8.14 -20.08
CA PRO A 26 -8.45 9.24 -19.13
C PRO A 26 -9.63 9.12 -18.15
N VAL A 27 -9.36 9.40 -16.89
CA VAL A 27 -10.37 9.56 -15.84
C VAL A 27 -10.15 10.86 -15.09
N THR A 28 -11.24 11.55 -14.78
CA THR A 28 -11.18 12.80 -14.00
C THR A 28 -11.33 12.50 -12.52
N ILE A 29 -10.28 12.71 -11.74
CA ILE A 29 -10.34 12.62 -10.28
C ILE A 29 -10.83 13.96 -9.73
N ARG A 30 -11.93 13.91 -8.98
CA ARG A 30 -12.48 15.06 -8.26
C ARG A 30 -12.48 14.75 -6.77
N TYR A 31 -11.78 15.55 -5.99
CA TYR A 31 -11.76 15.40 -4.53
C TYR A 31 -12.53 16.54 -3.86
N TRP A 32 -13.78 16.27 -3.49
CA TRP A 32 -14.60 17.09 -2.59
C TRP A 32 -14.55 18.63 -2.84
N GLY A 33 -14.50 19.05 -4.10
CA GLY A 33 -14.42 20.47 -4.50
C GLY A 33 -13.06 21.15 -4.26
N ILE A 34 -12.05 20.42 -3.78
CA ILE A 34 -10.68 20.91 -3.55
C ILE A 34 -9.84 20.90 -4.83
N THR A 35 -10.18 20.02 -5.77
CA THR A 35 -9.53 19.93 -7.08
C THR A 35 -10.54 20.22 -8.18
N ASP A 36 -10.17 21.05 -9.17
CA ASP A 36 -11.00 21.36 -10.35
C ASP A 36 -11.21 20.16 -11.30
N GLY A 37 -10.71 18.99 -10.93
CA GLY A 37 -10.70 17.78 -11.73
C GLY A 37 -9.33 17.58 -12.36
N VAL A 38 -8.59 16.58 -11.89
CA VAL A 38 -7.30 16.21 -12.49
C VAL A 38 -7.53 15.01 -13.39
N GLU A 39 -7.22 15.14 -14.67
CA GLU A 39 -7.24 14.02 -15.61
C GLU A 39 -5.96 13.20 -15.50
N VAL A 40 -6.13 11.91 -15.26
CA VAL A 40 -5.04 10.92 -15.23
C VAL A 40 -5.49 9.65 -15.93
N PRO A 41 -4.57 8.82 -16.45
CA PRO A 41 -4.92 7.49 -16.91
C PRO A 41 -5.52 6.65 -15.77
N PHE A 42 -6.52 5.82 -16.07
CA PHE A 42 -7.19 4.99 -15.07
C PHE A 42 -6.22 4.09 -14.30
N TYR A 43 -5.26 3.47 -15.00
CA TYR A 43 -4.28 2.61 -14.33
C TYR A 43 -3.44 3.37 -13.29
N VAL A 44 -3.13 4.65 -13.51
CA VAL A 44 -2.37 5.49 -12.56
C VAL A 44 -3.17 5.69 -11.29
N ALA A 45 -4.46 6.01 -11.42
CA ALA A 45 -5.36 6.16 -10.28
C ALA A 45 -5.43 4.89 -9.42
N VAL A 46 -5.54 3.72 -10.06
CA VAL A 46 -5.56 2.42 -9.38
C VAL A 46 -4.25 2.15 -8.64
N VAL A 47 -3.11 2.38 -9.29
CA VAL A 47 -1.78 2.17 -8.69
C VAL A 47 -1.59 3.07 -7.47
N VAL A 48 -1.91 4.36 -7.58
CA VAL A 48 -1.77 5.32 -6.48
C VAL A 48 -2.69 4.94 -5.31
N ALA A 49 -3.94 4.55 -5.57
CA ALA A 49 -4.86 4.12 -4.52
C ALA A 49 -4.36 2.86 -3.79
N PHE A 50 -3.85 1.87 -4.55
CA PHE A 50 -3.29 0.64 -3.99
C PHE A 50 -2.08 0.92 -3.09
N PHE A 51 -1.09 1.66 -3.59
CA PHE A 51 0.10 2.01 -2.80
C PHE A 51 -0.23 2.94 -1.63
N GLY A 52 -1.20 3.84 -1.81
CA GLY A 52 -1.73 4.67 -0.72
C GLY A 52 -2.26 3.81 0.42
N GLY A 53 -3.03 2.77 0.11
CA GLY A 53 -3.51 1.79 1.09
C GLY A 53 -2.37 1.07 1.83
N ILE A 54 -1.33 0.64 1.11
CA ILE A 54 -0.14 0.00 1.71
C ILE A 54 0.58 0.96 2.66
N VAL A 55 0.76 2.22 2.27
CA VAL A 55 1.42 3.23 3.12
C VAL A 55 0.60 3.47 4.39
N VAL A 56 -0.70 3.69 4.27
CA VAL A 56 -1.59 3.91 5.42
C VAL A 56 -1.61 2.69 6.35
N GLY A 57 -1.80 1.48 5.78
CA GLY A 57 -1.80 0.24 6.55
C GLY A 57 -0.45 -0.04 7.21
N GLY A 58 0.64 0.19 6.50
CA GLY A 58 2.01 0.03 7.00
C GLY A 58 2.31 0.97 8.16
N ILE A 59 1.99 2.26 8.03
CA ILE A 59 2.17 3.25 9.09
C ILE A 59 1.32 2.87 10.32
N SER A 60 0.04 2.53 10.12
CA SER A 60 -0.85 2.11 11.20
C SER A 60 -0.28 0.90 11.96
N GLY A 61 0.15 -0.14 11.23
CA GLY A 61 0.75 -1.32 11.83
C GLY A 61 2.05 -1.03 12.60
N LEU A 62 2.91 -0.14 12.07
CA LEU A 62 4.12 0.29 12.77
C LEU A 62 3.81 1.00 14.09
N ILE A 63 2.84 1.92 14.08
CA ILE A 63 2.42 2.66 15.28
C ILE A 63 1.86 1.70 16.34
N SER A 64 0.92 0.82 15.95
CA SER A 64 0.32 -0.16 16.87
C SER A 64 1.39 -1.07 17.49
N ASN A 65 2.31 -1.59 16.69
CA ASN A 65 3.40 -2.42 17.19
C ASN A 65 4.32 -1.69 18.16
N PHE A 66 4.59 -0.40 17.92
CA PHE A 66 5.41 0.41 18.82
C PHE A 66 4.71 0.64 20.16
N LEU A 67 3.41 0.96 20.15
CA LEU A 67 2.60 1.13 21.35
C LEU A 67 2.55 -0.18 22.16
N LEU A 68 2.24 -1.30 21.50
CA LEU A 68 2.22 -2.63 22.14
C LEU A 68 3.58 -2.99 22.76
N LYS A 69 4.70 -2.76 22.05
CA LYS A 69 6.04 -2.99 22.60
C LYS A 69 6.34 -2.11 23.82
N ARG A 70 5.89 -0.85 23.82
CA ARG A 70 6.04 0.04 24.98
C ARG A 70 5.24 -0.44 26.18
N GLU A 71 3.99 -0.85 25.98
CA GLU A 71 3.14 -1.39 27.04
C GLU A 71 3.73 -2.68 27.61
N LEU A 72 4.15 -3.61 26.76
CA LEU A 72 4.76 -4.88 27.17
C LEU A 72 6.02 -4.65 28.03
N LYS A 73 6.82 -3.63 27.68
CA LYS A 73 8.00 -3.22 28.48
C LYS A 73 7.61 -2.66 29.85
N ARG A 74 6.49 -1.93 29.96
CA ARG A 74 5.99 -1.41 31.24
C ARG A 74 5.49 -2.54 32.13
N TRP A 75 4.67 -3.44 31.59
CA TRP A 75 4.15 -4.60 32.31
C TRP A 75 5.28 -5.52 32.80
N LYS A 76 6.29 -5.80 31.95
CA LYS A 76 7.44 -6.60 32.36
C LYS A 76 8.18 -6.00 33.57
N LYS A 77 8.40 -4.69 33.57
CA LYS A 77 9.05 -4.00 34.71
C LYS A 77 8.23 -4.06 36.00
N GLN A 78 6.91 -4.00 35.92
CA GLN A 78 6.05 -4.09 37.10
C GLN A 78 6.08 -5.49 37.73
N VAL A 79 6.08 -6.54 36.90
CA VAL A 79 6.21 -7.92 37.39
C VAL A 79 7.57 -8.17 38.02
N GLU A 80 8.64 -7.57 37.49
CA GLU A 80 10.02 -7.73 38.00
C GLU A 80 10.28 -6.94 39.30
N GLN A 81 9.36 -6.05 39.68
CA GLN A 81 9.40 -5.25 40.91
C GLN A 81 8.52 -5.81 42.04
N LEU A 82 7.74 -6.86 41.76
CA LEU A 82 6.93 -7.63 42.71
C LEU A 82 7.71 -8.87 43.16
#